data_AF-A0A2D8Z9M2-F1
#
_entry.id   AF-A0A2D8Z9M2-F1
#
_cell.length_a   1.000
_cell.length_b   1.000
_cell.length_c   1.000
_cell.angle_alpha   90.00
_cell.angle_beta   90.00
_cell.angle_gamma   90.00
#
_symmetry.space_group_name_H-M   'P 1'
#
loop_
_entity.id
_entity.type
_entity.pdbx_description
1 polymer ?
#
loop_
_entity_poly.entity_id
_entity_poly.type
_entity_poly.pdbx_seq_one_letter_code
_entity_poly.pdbx_strand_id
1 'polypeptide(L)'
;MPSKYTKDLTNILEMLWNIEKDLNLASYSETEKKVYHVIAWHLSTYGNCNITDVIQNSGFSRSTVYKTIKKFEQANLVYIQQSQGDKREFNLILAN
;
A
#
# COMPACT_ATOMS: atom_id res chain seq x y z
N MET A 1 -0.22 -35.35 4.49
CA MET A 1 0.36 -34.35 5.41
C MET A 1 0.80 -33.16 4.56
N PRO A 2 0.28 -31.94 4.78
CA PRO A 2 0.78 -30.77 4.06
C PRO A 2 2.27 -30.58 4.35
N SER A 3 3.03 -30.21 3.32
CA SER A 3 4.47 -29.99 3.43
C SER A 3 4.78 -28.85 4.41
N LYS A 4 6.02 -28.82 4.94
CA LYS A 4 6.48 -27.68 5.76
C LYS A 4 6.22 -26.35 5.05
N TYR A 5 6.59 -26.25 3.77
CA TYR A 5 6.38 -25.05 2.96
C TYR A 5 4.90 -24.69 2.77
N THR A 6 4.02 -25.68 2.63
CA THR A 6 2.57 -25.43 2.55
C THR A 6 2.06 -24.82 3.85
N LYS A 7 2.50 -25.33 5.00
CA LYS A 7 2.12 -24.77 6.31
C LYS A 7 2.67 -23.36 6.52
N ASP A 8 3.94 -23.15 6.18
CA ASP A 8 4.59 -21.85 6.30
C ASP A 8 3.85 -20.81 5.43
N LEU A 9 3.49 -21.17 4.19
CA LEU A 9 2.70 -20.31 3.31
C LEU A 9 1.33 -19.98 3.89
N THR A 10 0.60 -20.99 4.40
CA THR A 10 -0.72 -20.76 5.03
C THR A 10 -0.60 -19.81 6.22
N ASN A 11 0.40 -20.00 7.09
CA ASN A 11 0.61 -19.12 8.24
C ASN A 11 0.90 -17.67 7.81
N ILE A 12 1.74 -17.46 6.80
CA ILE A 12 2.05 -16.11 6.28
C ILE A 12 0.79 -15.45 5.71
N LEU A 13 -0.03 -16.19 4.98
CA LEU A 13 -1.28 -15.67 4.42
C LEU A 13 -2.29 -15.30 5.50
N GLU A 14 -2.42 -16.11 6.55
CA GLU A 14 -3.27 -15.79 7.71
C GLU A 14 -2.77 -14.53 8.45
N MET A 15 -1.45 -14.40 8.65
CA MET A 15 -0.86 -13.21 9.26
C MET A 15 -1.13 -11.96 8.41
N LEU A 16 -0.91 -12.04 7.10
CA LEU A 16 -1.18 -10.92 6.18
C LEU A 16 -2.65 -10.51 6.23
N TRP A 17 -3.57 -11.48 6.19
CA TRP A 17 -5.00 -11.21 6.23
C TRP A 17 -5.46 -10.54 7.53
N ASN A 18 -4.88 -10.93 8.67
CA ASN A 18 -5.17 -10.29 9.95
C ASN A 18 -4.66 -8.84 9.98
N ILE A 19 -3.45 -8.59 9.49
CA ILE A 19 -2.90 -7.22 9.37
C ILE A 19 -3.76 -6.37 8.44
N GLU A 20 -4.18 -6.91 7.29
CA GLU A 20 -5.07 -6.21 6.36
C GLU A 20 -6.39 -5.83 7.02
N LYS A 21 -6.96 -6.69 7.88
CA LYS A 21 -8.16 -6.36 8.65
C LYS A 21 -7.92 -5.25 9.65
N ASP A 22 -6.85 -5.32 10.42
CA ASP A 22 -6.50 -4.31 11.43
C ASP A 22 -6.24 -2.94 10.79
N LEU A 23 -5.72 -2.93 9.57
CA LEU A 23 -5.52 -1.73 8.74
C LEU A 23 -6.78 -1.29 7.97
N ASN A 24 -7.93 -1.94 8.17
CA ASN A 24 -9.19 -1.69 7.45
C ASN A 24 -9.10 -1.88 5.93
N LEU A 25 -8.21 -2.75 5.45
CA LEU A 25 -8.01 -3.08 4.04
C LEU A 25 -8.89 -4.24 3.54
N ALA A 26 -9.60 -4.93 4.43
CA ALA A 26 -10.34 -6.15 4.11
C ALA A 26 -11.42 -5.98 3.01
N SER A 27 -11.98 -4.78 2.87
CA SER A 27 -13.01 -4.46 1.87
C SER A 27 -12.46 -4.03 0.50
N TYR A 28 -11.15 -3.84 0.39
CA TYR A 28 -10.50 -3.40 -0.84
C TYR A 28 -10.13 -4.58 -1.73
N SER A 29 -10.06 -4.32 -3.03
CA SER A 29 -9.61 -5.32 -4.02
C SER A 29 -8.12 -5.63 -3.86
N GLU A 30 -7.68 -6.79 -4.34
CA GLU A 30 -6.25 -7.17 -4.34
C GLU A 30 -5.36 -6.14 -5.06
N THR A 31 -5.88 -5.49 -6.11
CA THR A 31 -5.21 -4.37 -6.78
C THR A 31 -5.00 -3.19 -5.84
N GLU A 32 -6.04 -2.80 -5.09
CA GLU A 32 -5.96 -1.69 -4.15
C GLU A 32 -5.05 -2.03 -2.96
N LYS A 33 -5.18 -3.24 -2.40
CA LYS A 33 -4.28 -3.73 -1.35
C LYS A 33 -2.83 -3.72 -1.79
N LYS A 34 -2.52 -4.18 -3.01
CA LYS A 34 -1.16 -4.12 -3.55
C LYS A 34 -0.63 -2.68 -3.62
N VAL A 35 -1.46 -1.69 -3.99
CA VAL A 35 -1.06 -0.27 -3.94
C VAL A 35 -0.69 0.14 -2.52
N TYR A 36 -1.49 -0.22 -1.52
CA TYR A 36 -1.19 0.06 -0.12
C TYR A 36 0.11 -0.62 0.33
N HIS A 37 0.29 -1.90 0.02
CA HIS A 37 1.49 -2.67 0.36
C HIS A 37 2.75 -2.05 -0.26
N VAL A 38 2.68 -1.55 -1.49
CA VAL A 38 3.80 -0.84 -2.14
C VAL A 38 4.15 0.45 -1.40
N ILE A 39 3.14 1.23 -0.97
CA ILE A 39 3.38 2.44 -0.16
C ILE A 39 4.08 2.06 1.15
N ALA A 40 3.55 1.06 1.87
CA ALA A 40 4.09 0.59 3.15
C ALA A 40 5.53 0.08 3.02
N TRP A 41 5.80 -0.74 1.99
CA TRP A 41 7.13 -1.25 1.70
C TRP A 41 8.11 -0.14 1.33
N HIS A 42 7.68 0.81 0.49
CA HIS A 42 8.57 1.89 0.06
C HIS A 42 8.92 2.82 1.22
N LEU A 43 7.93 3.17 2.06
CA LEU A 43 8.16 3.95 3.27
C LEU A 43 9.09 3.24 4.26
N SER A 44 8.91 1.94 4.49
CA SER A 44 9.77 1.18 5.41
C SER A 44 11.20 1.01 4.90
N THR A 45 11.39 0.99 3.57
CA THR A 45 12.69 0.78 2.95
C THR A 45 13.47 2.08 2.74
N TYR A 46 12.80 3.15 2.31
CA TYR A 46 13.45 4.39 1.86
C TYR A 46 13.11 5.62 2.72
N GLY A 47 12.14 5.52 3.64
CA GLY A 47 11.73 6.61 4.53
C GLY A 47 10.84 7.68 3.88
N ASN A 48 10.57 7.57 2.59
CA ASN A 48 9.63 8.42 1.85
C ASN A 48 8.89 7.60 0.80
N CYS A 49 7.82 8.14 0.24
CA CYS A 49 7.12 7.55 -0.89
C CYS A 49 6.29 8.63 -1.58
N ASN A 50 6.41 8.75 -2.90
CA ASN A 50 5.55 9.60 -3.71
C ASN A 50 4.71 8.77 -4.69
N ILE A 51 3.77 9.41 -5.40
CA ILE A 51 2.86 8.72 -6.33
C ILE A 51 3.63 8.05 -7.48
N THR A 52 4.74 8.64 -7.93
CA THR A 52 5.58 8.08 -9.01
C THR A 52 6.22 6.76 -8.57
N ASP A 53 6.71 6.69 -7.33
CA ASP A 53 7.27 5.46 -6.75
C ASP A 53 6.23 4.35 -6.76
N VAL A 54 5.00 4.65 -6.37
CA VAL A 54 3.89 3.68 -6.36
C VAL A 54 3.57 3.20 -7.78
N ILE A 55 3.54 4.10 -8.77
CA ILE A 55 3.31 3.74 -10.18
C ILE A 55 4.40 2.77 -10.67
N GLN A 56 5.67 3.09 -10.40
CA GLN A 56 6.81 2.30 -10.87
C GLN A 56 6.87 0.92 -10.19
N ASN A 57 6.64 0.85 -8.88
CA ASN A 57 6.80 -0.38 -8.11
C ASN A 57 5.56 -1.28 -8.09
N SER A 58 4.36 -0.73 -8.32
CA SER A 58 3.13 -1.53 -8.40
C SER A 58 2.92 -2.20 -9.76
N GLY A 59 3.45 -1.58 -10.83
CA GLY A 59 3.20 -1.96 -12.22
C GLY A 59 1.81 -1.57 -12.73
N PHE A 60 1.06 -0.76 -11.97
CA PHE A 60 -0.27 -0.31 -12.35
C PHE A 60 -0.24 1.02 -13.13
N SER A 61 -1.31 1.25 -13.89
CA SER A 61 -1.49 2.50 -14.60
C SER A 61 -1.60 3.68 -13.63
N ARG A 62 -1.20 4.88 -14.08
CA ARG A 62 -1.35 6.11 -13.31
C ARG A 62 -2.78 6.30 -12.81
N SER A 63 -3.78 6.12 -13.69
CA SER A 63 -5.19 6.33 -13.34
C SER A 63 -5.68 5.36 -12.27
N THR A 64 -5.22 4.11 -12.28
CA THR A 64 -5.48 3.13 -11.22
C THR A 64 -4.92 3.62 -9.89
N VAL A 65 -3.63 3.96 -9.86
CA VAL A 65 -2.95 4.41 -8.63
C VAL A 65 -3.61 5.66 -8.06
N TYR A 66 -3.87 6.68 -8.89
CA TYR A 66 -4.51 7.91 -8.44
C TYR A 66 -5.91 7.67 -7.86
N LYS A 67 -6.74 6.85 -8.52
CA LYS A 67 -8.08 6.52 -8.00
C LYS A 67 -7.99 5.80 -6.66
N THR A 68 -7.08 4.85 -6.52
CA THR A 68 -6.89 4.09 -5.29
C THR A 68 -6.39 4.98 -4.15
N ILE A 69 -5.37 5.81 -4.38
CA ILE A 69 -4.85 6.75 -3.37
C ILE A 69 -5.96 7.71 -2.92
N LYS A 70 -6.79 8.22 -3.84
CA LYS A 70 -7.92 9.07 -3.47
C LYS A 70 -8.97 8.36 -2.61
N LYS A 71 -9.25 7.08 -2.86
CA LYS A 71 -10.11 6.29 -1.97
C LYS A 71 -9.49 6.12 -0.58
N PHE A 72 -8.18 5.89 -0.50
CA PHE A 72 -7.48 5.77 0.78
C PHE A 72 -7.45 7.08 1.55
N GLU A 73 -7.25 8.21 0.87
CA GLU A 73 -7.32 9.55 1.47
C GLU A 73 -8.71 9.82 2.07
N GLN A 74 -9.78 9.51 1.33
CA GLN A 74 -11.16 9.62 1.83
C GLN A 74 -11.46 8.72 3.03
N ALA A 75 -10.80 7.57 3.11
CA ALA A 75 -10.95 6.62 4.20
C ALA A 75 -9.97 6.87 5.37
N ASN A 76 -9.20 7.96 5.35
CA ASN A 76 -8.14 8.25 6.33
C ASN A 76 -7.12 7.12 6.48
N LEU A 77 -6.78 6.43 5.38
CA LEU A 77 -5.74 5.39 5.36
C LEU A 77 -4.39 5.93 4.89
N VAL A 78 -4.41 7.00 4.08
CA VAL A 78 -3.23 7.67 3.52
C VAL A 78 -3.44 9.17 3.55
N TYR A 79 -2.43 9.92 4.00
CA TYR A 79 -2.37 11.37 3.88
C TYR A 79 -1.48 11.77 2.70
N ILE A 80 -1.89 12.80 1.97
CA ILE A 80 -1.15 13.36 0.85
C ILE A 80 -0.57 14.70 1.28
N GLN A 81 0.75 14.82 1.31
CA GLN A 81 1.46 16.05 1.65
C GLN A 81 2.26 16.56 0.45
N GLN A 82 2.14 17.84 0.13
CA GLN A 82 2.98 18.43 -0.92
C GLN A 82 4.46 18.39 -0.51
N SER A 83 5.32 17.95 -1.42
CA SER A 83 6.76 17.92 -1.18
C SER A 83 7.33 19.34 -1.03
N GLN A 84 8.26 19.51 -0.09
CA GLN A 84 8.93 20.79 0.16
C GLN A 84 10.02 21.10 -0.88
N GLY A 85 10.60 20.07 -1.50
CA GLY A 85 11.67 20.21 -2.50
C GLY A 85 11.15 20.38 -3.93
N ASP A 86 10.06 19.69 -4.28
CA ASP A 86 9.36 19.86 -5.55
C ASP A 86 7.86 19.98 -5.29
N LYS A 87 7.30 21.17 -5.53
CA LYS A 87 5.87 21.46 -5.34
C LYS A 87 4.96 20.66 -6.29
N ARG A 88 5.51 20.01 -7.32
CA ARG A 88 4.77 19.15 -8.25
C ARG A 88 4.60 17.73 -7.72
N GLU A 89 5.38 17.34 -6.71
CA GLU A 89 5.32 16.02 -6.10
C GLU A 89 4.52 16.03 -4.80
N PHE A 90 3.87 14.90 -4.55
CA PHE A 90 3.11 14.65 -3.34
C PHE A 90 3.66 13.40 -2.66
N ASN A 91 4.06 13.57 -1.40
CA ASN A 91 4.46 12.50 -0.52
C ASN A 91 3.22 11.84 0.08
N LEU A 92 3.28 10.52 0.20
CA LEU A 92 2.26 9.68 0.78
C LEU A 92 2.71 9.26 2.18
N ILE A 93 1.81 9.42 3.15
CA ILE A 93 2.04 9.05 4.55
C ILE A 93 0.93 8.09 4.95
N LEU A 94 1.26 6.96 5.58
CA LEU A 94 0.24 6.06 6.12
C LEU A 94 -0.36 6.67 7.39
N ALA A 95 -1.67 6.54 7.56
CA ALA A 95 -2.37 7.14 8.69
C ALA A 95 -2.18 6.41 10.04
N ASN A 96 -1.60 5.21 10.00
CA ASN A 96 -1.36 4.33 11.16
C ASN A 96 0.14 4.22 11.44
#